data_AF-A0A7Y5N2Y1-F1
#
_entry.id   AF-A0A7Y5N2Y1-F1
#
_cell.length_a   1.000
_cell.length_b   1.000
_cell.length_c   1.000
_cell.angle_alpha   90.00
_cell.angle_beta   90.00
_cell.angle_gamma   90.00
#
_symmetry.space_group_name_H-M   'P 1'
#
loop_
_entity.id
_entity.type
_entity.pdbx_description
1 polymer ?
#
loop_
_entity_poly.entity_id
_entity_poly.type
_entity_poly.pdbx_seq_one_letter_code
_entity_poly.pdbx_strand_id
1 'polypeptide(L)'
;MIEQQIRTLCDFYAQKWHTPITLIVKEADITVWHEVGIAVYVNADKDTHFCRDMFGDPLVMESVLVGKVSPTWLVLYGAPLLDVTSNILDARLPRMCRAFRNGQRQALIETTVSVAAERKQELARSLRDDKYELERLCMQVMTLSRKIEGDNEILKLFSRAPELIKAKATRTFVEMMKLVPSYYESIKVEDSSVIATTYPVVLEHDGGRYDFEPYVVEVKLDTGKVLISGGTEMNGYIHPHVTDDPNNICWGNIGHLVPRLAGELDLHGLLQLVHNFLHSYNSSDPFQKIEKWDPNWVDESDDDEPYCSWCDDYGHDISDCESCWWCEHCQQYDDHDEDDCPNRPKEGEEEEEANAELAEDAATAG
;
A
#
# COMPACT_ATOMS: atom_id res chain seq x y z
N MET A 1 18.65 -38.77 -52.98
CA MET A 1 19.79 -37.94 -53.43
C MET A 1 19.47 -36.45 -53.36
N ILE A 2 18.39 -35.98 -53.99
CA ILE A 2 17.97 -34.56 -53.97
C ILE A 2 17.74 -34.02 -52.55
N GLU A 3 17.04 -34.77 -51.69
CA GLU A 3 16.83 -34.40 -50.28
C GLU A 3 18.14 -34.13 -49.53
N GLN A 4 19.14 -34.99 -49.69
CA GLN A 4 20.44 -34.86 -49.01
C GLN A 4 21.16 -33.57 -49.43
N GLN A 5 21.05 -33.20 -50.71
CA GLN A 5 21.65 -31.99 -51.26
C GLN A 5 20.94 -30.74 -50.77
N ILE A 6 19.60 -30.74 -50.75
CA ILE A 6 18.81 -29.64 -50.18
C ILE A 6 19.12 -29.48 -48.68
N ARG A 7 19.24 -30.60 -47.95
CA ARG A 7 19.62 -30.59 -46.53
C ARG A 7 21.00 -29.97 -46.32
N THR A 8 21.98 -30.38 -47.12
CA THR A 8 23.34 -29.80 -47.07
C THR A 8 23.34 -28.30 -47.35
N LEU A 9 22.49 -27.84 -48.28
CA LEU A 9 22.36 -26.42 -48.59
C LEU A 9 21.68 -25.64 -47.45
N CYS A 10 20.61 -26.18 -46.85
CA CYS A 10 19.98 -25.62 -45.67
C CYS A 10 20.96 -25.55 -44.49
N ASP A 11 21.73 -26.62 -44.23
CA ASP A 11 22.74 -26.67 -43.16
C ASP A 11 23.85 -25.64 -43.39
N PHE A 12 24.32 -25.50 -44.64
CA PHE A 12 25.29 -24.48 -45.02
C PHE A 12 24.78 -23.07 -44.70
N TYR A 13 23.53 -22.75 -45.06
CA TYR A 13 22.96 -21.44 -44.77
C TYR A 13 22.65 -21.25 -43.29
N ALA A 14 22.21 -22.29 -42.58
CA ALA A 14 21.97 -22.25 -41.15
C ALA A 14 23.27 -21.92 -40.40
N GLN A 15 24.38 -22.58 -40.78
CA GLN A 15 25.70 -22.33 -40.21
C GLN A 15 26.24 -20.95 -40.59
N LYS A 16 26.19 -20.59 -41.88
CA LYS A 16 26.70 -19.31 -42.39
C LYS A 16 26.01 -18.11 -41.77
N TRP A 17 24.71 -18.21 -41.51
CA TRP A 17 23.92 -17.10 -40.98
C TRP A 17 23.63 -17.23 -39.49
N HIS A 18 24.00 -18.33 -38.83
CA HIS A 18 23.62 -18.63 -37.45
C HIS A 18 22.10 -18.52 -37.24
N THR A 19 21.34 -19.09 -38.16
CA THR A 19 19.88 -19.08 -38.15
C THR A 19 19.40 -20.52 -38.19
N PRO A 20 18.54 -20.97 -37.25
CA PRO A 20 17.97 -22.30 -37.34
C PRO A 20 17.13 -22.41 -38.63
N ILE A 21 17.48 -23.37 -39.48
CA ILE A 21 16.72 -23.71 -40.70
C ILE A 21 16.25 -25.15 -40.56
N THR A 22 14.96 -25.35 -40.58
CA THR A 22 14.33 -26.68 -40.50
C THR A 22 13.90 -27.08 -41.90
N LEU A 23 14.52 -28.14 -42.44
CA LEU A 23 14.09 -28.75 -43.70
C LEU A 23 13.08 -29.88 -43.42
N ILE A 24 11.91 -29.77 -44.03
CA ILE A 24 10.83 -30.75 -43.94
C ILE A 24 10.58 -31.36 -45.32
N VAL A 25 10.71 -32.68 -45.42
CA VAL A 25 10.55 -33.45 -46.66
C VAL A 25 9.51 -34.54 -46.38
N LYS A 26 8.22 -34.27 -46.68
CA LYS A 26 6.98 -35.12 -46.58
C LYS A 26 5.89 -34.56 -45.66
N GLU A 27 4.68 -35.15 -45.78
CA GLU A 27 3.45 -34.87 -45.01
C GLU A 27 3.75 -34.71 -43.51
N ALA A 28 3.86 -33.46 -43.09
CA ALA A 28 3.91 -33.06 -41.70
C ALA A 28 2.75 -32.09 -41.50
N ASP A 29 2.02 -32.26 -40.39
CA ASP A 29 0.93 -31.38 -40.01
C ASP A 29 1.44 -29.93 -39.96
N ILE A 30 0.86 -29.05 -40.80
CA ILE A 30 1.36 -27.69 -41.05
C ILE A 30 1.12 -26.77 -39.83
N THR A 31 0.38 -27.25 -38.85
CA THR A 31 -0.19 -26.47 -37.74
C THR A 31 0.80 -26.13 -36.61
N VAL A 32 1.98 -26.76 -36.52
CA VAL A 32 2.90 -26.63 -35.35
C VAL A 32 4.13 -25.73 -35.63
N TRP A 33 4.14 -24.97 -36.72
CA TRP A 33 5.39 -24.48 -37.33
C TRP A 33 5.89 -23.11 -36.81
N HIS A 34 5.32 -22.60 -35.72
CA HIS A 34 5.38 -21.16 -35.43
C HIS A 34 6.64 -20.63 -34.71
N GLU A 35 7.51 -21.47 -34.13
CA GLU A 35 8.31 -20.94 -33.01
C GLU A 35 9.84 -20.93 -33.17
N VAL A 36 10.46 -21.59 -34.16
CA VAL A 36 11.93 -21.88 -34.05
C VAL A 36 12.80 -21.62 -35.29
N GLY A 37 12.40 -20.78 -36.26
CA GLY A 37 13.33 -20.33 -37.31
C GLY A 37 12.77 -20.21 -38.71
N ILE A 38 13.53 -20.69 -39.70
CA ILE A 38 13.14 -20.74 -41.11
C ILE A 38 12.73 -22.16 -41.50
N ALA A 39 11.50 -22.34 -41.96
CA ALA A 39 11.03 -23.63 -42.47
C ALA A 39 11.17 -23.69 -43.99
N VAL A 40 11.81 -24.76 -44.50
CA VAL A 40 11.81 -25.12 -45.92
C VAL A 40 11.01 -26.40 -46.08
N TYR A 41 9.89 -26.32 -46.78
CA TYR A 41 9.04 -27.49 -47.05
C TYR A 41 9.16 -27.91 -48.51
N VAL A 42 9.39 -29.20 -48.75
CA VAL A 42 9.45 -29.78 -50.10
C VAL A 42 8.47 -30.95 -50.17
N ASN A 43 7.40 -30.81 -50.97
CA ASN A 43 6.42 -31.87 -51.18
C ASN A 43 6.34 -32.30 -52.65
N ALA A 44 6.32 -33.61 -52.87
CA ALA A 44 6.18 -34.24 -54.18
C ALA A 44 4.73 -34.48 -54.58
N ASP A 45 3.77 -34.43 -53.64
CA ASP A 45 2.35 -34.69 -53.89
C ASP A 45 1.57 -33.46 -54.33
N LYS A 46 0.54 -33.71 -55.15
CA LYS A 46 -0.16 -32.72 -56.00
C LYS A 46 -1.15 -31.81 -55.27
N ASP A 47 -1.11 -31.70 -53.94
CA ASP A 47 -2.09 -30.88 -53.24
C ASP A 47 -1.76 -29.38 -53.35
N THR A 48 -2.27 -28.75 -54.42
CA THR A 48 -1.90 -27.41 -54.89
C THR A 48 -2.56 -26.25 -54.13
N HIS A 49 -3.37 -26.52 -53.10
CA HIS A 49 -4.14 -25.49 -52.41
C HIS A 49 -3.25 -24.42 -51.72
N PHE A 50 -2.03 -24.77 -51.30
CA PHE A 50 -1.07 -23.85 -50.67
C PHE A 50 -0.17 -23.07 -51.65
N CYS A 51 -0.27 -23.39 -52.96
CA CYS A 51 0.52 -22.76 -54.02
C CYS A 51 -0.20 -21.64 -54.75
N ARG A 52 -1.32 -21.15 -54.21
CA ARG A 52 -2.13 -20.14 -54.87
C ARG A 52 -1.93 -18.78 -54.21
N ASP A 53 -1.93 -17.73 -55.00
CA ASP A 53 -1.98 -16.36 -54.50
C ASP A 53 -3.36 -16.04 -53.91
N MET A 54 -3.56 -14.80 -53.46
CA MET A 54 -4.83 -14.34 -52.90
C MET A 54 -6.01 -14.36 -53.90
N PHE A 55 -5.73 -14.55 -55.20
CA PHE A 55 -6.72 -14.65 -56.28
C PHE A 55 -6.95 -16.10 -56.71
N GLY A 56 -6.25 -17.06 -56.10
CA GLY A 56 -6.36 -18.47 -56.45
C GLY A 56 -5.44 -18.88 -57.60
N ASP A 57 -4.55 -18.01 -58.09
CA ASP A 57 -3.64 -18.32 -59.19
C ASP A 57 -2.37 -19.00 -58.68
N PRO A 58 -1.88 -20.06 -59.34
CA PRO A 58 -0.66 -20.75 -58.93
C PRO A 58 0.56 -19.81 -58.98
N LEU A 59 1.25 -19.68 -57.85
CA LEU A 59 2.53 -19.02 -57.72
C LEU A 59 3.61 -19.91 -58.36
N VAL A 60 4.12 -19.49 -59.51
CA VAL A 60 5.17 -20.21 -60.24
C VAL A 60 6.44 -19.35 -60.28
N MET A 61 7.56 -19.90 -59.81
CA MET A 61 8.89 -19.31 -60.00
C MET A 61 9.78 -20.29 -60.75
N GLU A 62 10.39 -19.85 -61.86
CA GLU A 62 11.36 -20.66 -62.61
C GLU A 62 10.84 -22.07 -62.95
N SER A 63 9.54 -22.17 -63.27
CA SER A 63 8.85 -23.44 -63.58
C SER A 63 8.59 -24.37 -62.39
N VAL A 64 8.78 -23.91 -61.14
CA VAL A 64 8.43 -24.63 -59.91
C VAL A 64 7.26 -23.93 -59.22
N LEU A 65 6.28 -24.70 -58.75
CA LEU A 65 5.19 -24.21 -57.90
C LEU A 65 5.78 -23.84 -56.53
N VAL A 66 5.68 -22.57 -56.16
CA VAL A 66 6.18 -22.06 -54.88
C VAL A 66 4.98 -21.70 -54.02
N GLY A 67 4.88 -22.30 -52.83
CA GLY A 67 3.85 -21.96 -51.86
C GLY A 67 4.15 -20.68 -51.10
N LYS A 68 3.28 -20.34 -50.14
CA LYS A 68 3.38 -19.17 -49.24
C LYS A 68 4.82 -18.85 -48.84
N VAL A 69 5.35 -17.73 -49.34
CA VAL A 69 6.65 -17.19 -48.94
C VAL A 69 6.41 -16.13 -47.88
N SER A 70 6.74 -16.43 -46.63
CA SER A 70 6.78 -15.43 -45.56
C SER A 70 8.24 -15.11 -45.22
N PRO A 71 8.51 -14.10 -44.37
CA PRO A 71 9.88 -13.81 -43.93
C PRO A 71 10.60 -15.00 -43.27
N THR A 72 9.85 -15.99 -42.78
CA THR A 72 10.36 -17.17 -42.06
C THR A 72 10.00 -18.50 -42.72
N TRP A 73 9.28 -18.50 -43.85
CA TRP A 73 8.74 -19.73 -44.45
C TRP A 73 8.97 -19.72 -45.96
N LEU A 74 9.54 -20.82 -46.47
CA LEU A 74 9.70 -21.07 -47.89
C LEU A 74 9.14 -22.45 -48.21
N VAL A 75 8.12 -22.49 -49.05
CA VAL A 75 7.41 -23.72 -49.38
C VAL A 75 7.62 -24.00 -50.87
N LEU A 76 8.20 -25.14 -51.21
CA LEU A 76 8.50 -25.56 -52.58
C LEU A 76 7.68 -26.82 -52.91
N TYR A 77 6.96 -26.81 -54.03
CA TYR A 77 6.09 -27.92 -54.45
C TYR A 77 6.50 -28.52 -55.80
N GLY A 78 6.32 -29.84 -55.92
CA GLY A 78 6.58 -30.62 -57.13
C GLY A 78 7.88 -31.42 -57.05
N ALA A 79 8.14 -32.27 -58.06
CA ALA A 79 9.41 -32.98 -58.25
C ALA A 79 10.39 -32.05 -58.99
N PRO A 80 11.16 -31.20 -58.30
CA PRO A 80 11.87 -30.14 -58.97
C PRO A 80 13.17 -30.71 -59.52
N LEU A 81 13.63 -30.15 -60.64
CA LEU A 81 15.02 -30.30 -61.03
C LEU A 81 15.88 -29.70 -59.90
N LEU A 82 16.88 -30.45 -59.44
CA LEU A 82 17.76 -30.06 -58.34
C LEU A 82 18.32 -28.64 -58.52
N ASP A 83 18.70 -28.30 -59.76
CA ASP A 83 19.29 -27.01 -60.12
C ASP A 83 18.32 -25.85 -59.86
N VAL A 84 17.03 -26.03 -60.15
CA VAL A 84 16.02 -24.99 -59.92
C VAL A 84 15.77 -24.80 -58.42
N THR A 85 15.73 -25.89 -57.65
CA THR A 85 15.59 -25.81 -56.19
C THR A 85 16.77 -25.11 -55.56
N SER A 86 17.99 -25.44 -55.98
CA SER A 86 19.22 -24.81 -55.50
C SER A 86 19.20 -23.31 -55.79
N ASN A 87 18.86 -22.90 -57.02
CA ASN A 87 18.79 -21.49 -57.41
C ASN A 87 17.79 -20.71 -56.56
N ILE A 88 16.60 -21.27 -56.32
CA ILE A 88 15.58 -20.63 -55.49
C ILE A 88 16.08 -20.48 -54.04
N LEU A 89 16.67 -21.54 -53.47
CA LEU A 89 17.21 -21.51 -52.11
C LEU A 89 18.36 -20.51 -51.98
N ASP A 90 19.29 -20.49 -52.93
CA ASP A 90 20.41 -19.56 -52.98
C ASP A 90 19.96 -18.10 -53.10
N ALA A 91 18.88 -17.84 -53.85
CA ALA A 91 18.32 -16.50 -53.99
C ALA A 91 17.54 -16.04 -52.74
N ARG A 92 16.85 -16.95 -52.05
CA ARG A 92 15.86 -16.59 -51.01
C ARG A 92 16.35 -16.78 -49.58
N LEU A 93 17.03 -17.88 -49.26
CA LEU A 93 17.50 -18.16 -47.90
C LEU A 93 18.34 -17.01 -47.32
N PRO A 94 19.29 -16.39 -48.04
CA PRO A 94 20.04 -15.25 -47.50
C PRO A 94 19.18 -14.04 -47.11
N ARG A 95 18.05 -13.82 -47.80
CA ARG A 95 17.14 -12.71 -47.48
C ARG A 95 16.30 -13.05 -46.25
N MET A 96 15.81 -14.28 -46.17
CA MET A 96 15.03 -14.77 -45.02
C MET A 96 15.87 -14.84 -43.74
N CYS A 97 17.09 -15.37 -43.79
CA CYS A 97 18.00 -15.39 -42.63
C CYS A 97 18.28 -13.98 -42.10
N ARG A 98 18.47 -13.00 -43.01
CA ARG A 98 18.63 -11.60 -42.62
C ARG A 98 17.37 -11.01 -41.99
N ALA A 99 16.20 -11.28 -42.57
CA ALA A 99 14.93 -10.81 -42.03
C ALA A 99 14.66 -11.39 -40.64
N PHE A 100 14.84 -12.71 -40.46
CA PHE A 100 14.69 -13.39 -39.17
C PHE A 100 15.63 -12.80 -38.12
N ARG A 101 16.92 -12.66 -38.42
CA ARG A 101 17.89 -12.08 -37.48
C ARG A 101 17.59 -10.62 -37.12
N ASN A 102 17.15 -9.83 -38.08
CA ASN A 102 16.75 -8.45 -37.82
C ASN A 102 15.50 -8.41 -36.92
N GLY A 103 14.53 -9.30 -37.13
CA GLY A 103 13.37 -9.45 -36.26
C GLY A 103 13.76 -9.84 -34.84
N GLN A 104 14.60 -10.87 -34.67
CA GLN A 104 15.11 -11.29 -33.35
C GLN A 104 15.89 -10.19 -32.64
N ARG A 105 16.75 -9.47 -33.37
CA ARG A 105 17.48 -8.32 -32.83
C ARG A 105 16.53 -7.21 -32.38
N GLN A 106 15.50 -6.90 -33.19
CA GLN A 106 14.54 -5.86 -32.86
C GLN A 106 13.71 -6.24 -31.64
N ALA A 107 13.23 -7.48 -31.56
CA ALA A 107 12.53 -8.01 -30.39
C ALA A 107 13.40 -7.93 -29.12
N LEU A 108 14.68 -8.33 -29.20
CA LEU A 108 15.59 -8.21 -28.05
C LEU A 108 15.77 -6.75 -27.61
N ILE A 109 15.92 -5.81 -28.56
CA ILE A 109 16.04 -4.38 -28.26
C ILE A 109 14.78 -3.87 -27.57
N GLU A 110 13.60 -4.17 -28.11
CA GLU A 110 12.31 -3.75 -27.56
C GLU A 110 12.09 -4.29 -26.15
N THR A 111 12.32 -5.59 -25.93
CA THR A 111 12.22 -6.20 -24.61
C THR A 111 13.22 -5.59 -23.64
N THR A 112 14.47 -5.40 -24.04
CA THR A 112 15.50 -4.80 -23.17
C THR A 112 15.16 -3.36 -22.80
N VAL A 113 14.62 -2.58 -23.75
CA VAL A 113 14.17 -1.20 -23.50
C VAL A 113 12.97 -1.16 -22.56
N SER A 114 11.99 -2.07 -22.73
CA SER A 114 10.83 -2.18 -21.83
C SER A 114 11.27 -2.48 -20.40
N VAL A 115 12.08 -3.53 -20.21
CA VAL A 115 12.60 -3.93 -18.88
C VAL A 115 13.42 -2.81 -18.25
N ALA A 116 14.24 -2.11 -19.03
CA ALA A 116 15.00 -0.96 -18.54
C ALA A 116 14.09 0.21 -18.12
N ALA A 117 12.99 0.44 -18.84
CA ALA A 117 12.02 1.49 -18.51
C ALA A 117 11.25 1.15 -17.22
N GLU A 118 10.79 -0.10 -17.08
CA GLU A 118 10.13 -0.60 -15.87
C GLU A 118 11.06 -0.49 -14.66
N ARG A 119 12.31 -0.98 -14.78
CA ARG A 119 13.29 -0.90 -13.69
C ARG A 119 13.62 0.54 -13.31
N LYS A 120 13.67 1.46 -14.28
CA LYS A 120 13.85 2.89 -14.01
C LYS A 120 12.68 3.46 -13.21
N GLN A 121 11.44 3.08 -13.54
CA GLN A 121 10.26 3.54 -12.80
C GLN A 121 10.22 3.01 -11.38
N GLU A 122 10.54 1.72 -11.19
CA GLU A 122 10.64 1.08 -9.87
C GLU A 122 11.68 1.78 -8.99
N LEU A 123 12.90 2.00 -9.51
CA LEU A 123 13.95 2.73 -8.79
C LEU A 123 13.55 4.17 -8.47
N ALA A 124 12.82 4.84 -9.36
CA ALA A 124 12.34 6.20 -9.11
C ALA A 124 11.27 6.27 -8.02
N ARG A 125 10.45 5.21 -7.88
CA ARG A 125 9.47 5.07 -6.78
C ARG A 125 10.18 4.82 -5.46
N SER A 126 11.04 3.80 -5.38
CA SER A 126 11.83 3.49 -4.18
C SER A 126 12.64 4.70 -3.69
N LEU A 127 13.30 5.45 -4.58
CA LEU A 127 14.03 6.67 -4.18
C LEU A 127 13.13 7.79 -3.64
N ARG A 128 11.85 7.81 -4.00
CA ARG A 128 10.89 8.78 -3.47
C ARG A 128 10.47 8.37 -2.06
N ASP A 129 10.15 7.09 -1.88
CA ASP A 129 9.71 6.53 -0.61
C ASP A 129 10.83 6.65 0.44
N ASP A 130 12.06 6.30 0.07
CA ASP A 130 13.25 6.45 0.93
C ASP A 130 13.49 7.91 1.35
N LYS A 131 13.16 8.89 0.49
CA LYS A 131 13.29 10.31 0.83
C LYS A 131 12.26 10.75 1.87
N TYR A 132 11.01 10.32 1.71
CA TYR A 132 9.97 10.60 2.70
C TYR A 132 10.32 10.00 4.06
N GLU A 133 10.83 8.76 4.05
CA GLU A 133 11.25 8.09 5.28
C GLU A 133 12.44 8.81 5.95
N LEU A 134 13.40 9.28 5.16
CA LEU A 134 14.51 10.09 5.67
C LEU A 134 14.02 11.40 6.31
N GLU A 135 13.08 12.11 5.68
CA GLU A 135 12.49 13.34 6.22
C GLU A 135 11.75 13.07 7.54
N ARG A 136 10.98 11.98 7.60
CA ARG A 136 10.29 11.53 8.83
C ARG A 136 11.28 11.26 9.97
N LEU A 137 12.35 10.50 9.70
CA LEU A 137 13.40 10.23 10.69
C LEU A 137 14.13 11.50 11.12
N CYS A 138 14.39 12.45 10.20
CA CYS A 138 14.96 13.75 10.54
C CYS A 138 14.06 14.54 11.52
N MET A 139 12.74 14.54 11.31
CA MET A 139 11.80 15.18 12.24
C MET A 139 11.84 14.51 13.63
N GLN A 140 11.91 13.17 13.67
CA GLN A 140 12.04 12.44 14.94
C GLN A 140 13.34 12.78 15.68
N VAL A 141 14.46 12.85 14.97
CA VAL A 141 15.76 13.26 15.55
C VAL A 141 15.69 14.68 16.11
N MET A 142 15.08 15.63 15.39
CA MET A 142 14.90 17.00 15.91
C MET A 142 14.04 17.05 17.17
N THR A 143 12.98 16.25 17.23
CA THR A 143 12.12 16.14 18.42
C THR A 143 12.86 15.55 19.61
N LEU A 144 13.61 14.45 19.41
CA LEU A 144 14.43 13.85 20.47
C LEU A 144 15.56 14.78 20.91
N SER A 145 16.20 15.51 20.00
CA SER A 145 17.25 16.48 20.33
C SER A 145 16.72 17.60 21.23
N ARG A 146 15.54 18.16 20.90
CA ARG A 146 14.88 19.18 21.74
C ARG A 146 14.54 18.63 23.13
N LYS A 147 14.06 17.38 23.20
CA LYS A 147 13.79 16.71 24.48
C LYS A 147 15.05 16.57 25.33
N ILE A 148 16.15 16.09 24.74
CA ILE A 148 17.45 15.94 25.44
C ILE A 148 17.95 17.29 25.98
N GLU A 149 17.80 18.37 25.22
CA GLU A 149 18.20 19.70 25.66
C GLU A 149 17.36 20.17 26.85
N GLY A 150 16.03 20.02 26.78
CA GLY A 150 15.11 20.32 27.88
C GLY A 150 15.44 19.51 29.14
N ASP A 151 15.61 18.20 29.02
CA ASP A 151 15.97 17.31 30.13
C ASP A 151 17.30 17.73 30.78
N ASN A 152 18.28 18.16 29.98
CA ASN A 152 19.56 18.66 30.49
C ASN A 152 19.43 19.98 31.26
N GLU A 153 18.55 20.90 30.82
CA GLU A 153 18.29 22.14 31.54
C GLU A 153 17.61 21.88 32.89
N ILE A 154 16.64 20.97 32.91
CA ILE A 154 15.96 20.52 34.11
C ILE A 154 16.96 19.89 35.08
N LEU A 155 17.83 18.99 34.59
CA LEU A 155 18.87 18.37 35.40
C LEU A 155 19.85 19.40 35.96
N LYS A 156 20.24 20.41 35.18
CA LYS A 156 21.06 21.53 35.66
C LYS A 156 20.35 22.30 36.78
N LEU A 157 19.04 22.54 36.68
CA LEU A 157 18.27 23.19 37.75
C LEU A 157 18.29 22.37 39.04
N PHE A 158 18.09 21.04 38.95
CA PHE A 158 18.13 20.16 40.12
C PHE A 158 19.53 20.02 40.73
N SER A 159 20.58 20.18 39.93
CA SER A 159 21.97 20.19 40.43
C SER A 159 22.36 21.47 41.19
N ARG A 160 21.54 22.52 41.14
CA ARG A 160 21.80 23.79 41.85
C ARG A 160 21.38 23.70 43.33
N ALA A 161 21.91 24.63 44.14
CA ALA A 161 21.67 24.68 45.58
C ALA A 161 20.16 24.62 45.93
N PRO A 162 19.74 23.83 46.94
CA PRO A 162 18.33 23.63 47.31
C PRO A 162 17.52 24.92 47.54
N GLU A 163 18.19 26.00 47.95
CA GLU A 163 17.56 27.30 48.17
C GLU A 163 17.05 27.96 46.87
N LEU A 164 17.71 27.72 45.73
CA LEU A 164 17.23 28.20 44.43
C LEU A 164 15.97 27.44 43.98
N ILE A 165 15.88 26.15 44.30
CA ILE A 165 14.70 25.33 44.02
C ILE A 165 13.52 25.84 44.86
N LYS A 166 13.71 26.11 46.15
CA LYS A 166 12.69 26.72 47.01
C LYS A 166 12.21 28.07 46.48
N ALA A 167 13.14 28.95 46.08
CA ALA A 167 12.79 30.26 45.54
C ALA A 167 11.99 30.14 44.24
N LYS A 168 12.38 29.23 43.32
CA LYS A 168 11.62 28.93 42.10
C LYS A 168 10.23 28.39 42.42
N ALA A 169 10.13 27.38 43.28
CA ALA A 169 8.85 26.78 43.68
C ALA A 169 7.90 27.81 44.31
N THR A 170 8.42 28.69 45.18
CA THR A 170 7.63 29.77 45.80
C THR A 170 7.10 30.74 44.74
N ARG A 171 7.93 31.10 43.76
CA ARG A 171 7.51 31.98 42.66
C ARG A 171 6.46 31.31 41.78
N THR A 172 6.69 30.06 41.37
CA THR A 172 5.73 29.28 40.57
C THR A 172 4.39 29.17 41.29
N PHE A 173 4.38 28.92 42.61
CA PHE A 173 3.15 28.89 43.40
C PHE A 173 2.41 30.24 43.36
N VAL A 174 3.11 31.36 43.59
CA VAL A 174 2.49 32.69 43.53
C VAL A 174 1.94 32.99 42.14
N GLU A 175 2.64 32.60 41.08
CA GLU A 175 2.17 32.78 39.70
C GLU A 175 0.93 31.92 39.42
N MET A 176 0.94 30.63 39.75
CA MET A 176 -0.23 29.75 39.63
C MET A 176 -1.46 30.30 40.36
N MET A 177 -1.29 30.80 41.58
CA MET A 177 -2.42 31.34 42.36
C MET A 177 -3.04 32.60 41.74
N LYS A 178 -2.39 33.28 40.79
CA LYS A 178 -3.00 34.38 40.01
C LYS A 178 -4.07 33.89 39.05
N LEU A 179 -4.09 32.60 38.72
CA LEU A 179 -5.11 31.99 37.87
C LEU A 179 -6.42 31.74 38.62
N VAL A 180 -6.39 31.84 39.96
CA VAL A 180 -7.58 31.74 40.81
C VAL A 180 -7.97 33.15 41.27
N PRO A 181 -9.26 33.54 41.17
CA PRO A 181 -10.41 32.77 40.70
C PRO A 181 -10.74 33.03 39.21
N SER A 182 -9.80 33.48 38.39
CA SER A 182 -10.14 33.95 37.03
C SER A 182 -10.32 32.80 36.03
N TYR A 183 -9.41 31.84 36.02
CA TYR A 183 -9.37 30.71 35.08
C TYR A 183 -9.80 29.40 35.74
N TYR A 184 -9.48 29.25 37.03
CA TYR A 184 -9.72 28.05 37.82
C TYR A 184 -10.49 28.40 39.09
N GLU A 185 -11.43 27.54 39.47
CA GLU A 185 -12.16 27.64 40.73
C GLU A 185 -11.23 27.37 41.91
N SER A 186 -10.39 26.35 41.79
CA SER A 186 -9.40 26.03 42.80
C SER A 186 -8.14 25.40 42.22
N ILE A 187 -7.01 25.61 42.89
CA ILE A 187 -5.75 24.94 42.61
C ILE A 187 -5.22 24.43 43.96
N LYS A 188 -4.91 23.14 44.02
CA LYS A 188 -4.36 22.46 45.20
C LYS A 188 -3.08 21.74 44.82
N VAL A 189 -2.21 21.57 45.80
CA VAL A 189 -0.97 20.78 45.66
C VAL A 189 -1.10 19.60 46.61
N GLU A 190 -1.08 18.39 46.06
CA GLU A 190 -1.26 17.13 46.79
C GLU A 190 -0.15 16.17 46.40
N ASP A 191 0.61 15.69 47.38
CA ASP A 191 1.78 14.82 47.18
C ASP A 191 2.74 15.30 46.09
N SER A 192 2.78 14.60 44.95
CA SER A 192 3.59 14.91 43.77
C SER A 192 2.77 15.54 42.63
N SER A 193 1.60 16.10 42.92
CA SER A 193 0.65 16.56 41.90
C SER A 193 0.10 17.94 42.19
N VAL A 194 -0.20 18.68 41.12
CA VAL A 194 -0.97 19.91 41.16
C VAL A 194 -2.33 19.63 40.54
N ILE A 195 -3.39 19.83 41.32
CA ILE A 195 -4.77 19.55 40.92
C ILE A 195 -5.49 20.89 40.80
N ALA A 196 -5.96 21.20 39.59
CA ALA A 196 -6.66 22.43 39.27
C ALA A 196 -8.07 22.10 38.76
N THR A 197 -9.09 22.68 39.39
CA THR A 197 -10.49 22.52 38.98
C THR A 197 -10.93 23.75 38.20
N THR A 198 -11.39 23.58 36.97
CA THR A 198 -11.86 24.68 36.12
C THR A 198 -13.22 25.18 36.60
N TYR A 199 -13.66 26.33 36.09
CA TYR A 199 -15.10 26.61 36.03
C TYR A 199 -15.78 25.75 34.95
N PRO A 200 -17.12 25.72 34.88
CA PRO A 200 -17.81 25.15 33.73
C PRO A 200 -17.24 25.74 32.43
N VAL A 201 -16.92 24.86 31.50
CA VAL A 201 -16.28 25.23 30.23
C VAL A 201 -17.37 25.48 29.21
N VAL A 202 -17.20 26.53 28.39
CA VAL A 202 -18.15 26.87 27.33
C VAL A 202 -17.42 26.89 26.01
N LEU A 203 -17.88 26.05 25.08
CA LEU A 203 -17.44 26.07 23.69
C LEU A 203 -18.47 26.82 22.85
N GLU A 204 -17.99 27.80 22.07
CA GLU A 204 -18.80 28.52 21.08
C GLU A 204 -18.30 28.18 19.69
N HIS A 205 -19.17 27.59 18.85
CA HIS A 205 -18.84 27.21 17.49
C HIS A 205 -20.07 27.37 16.58
N ASP A 206 -19.91 28.02 15.43
CA ASP A 206 -20.97 28.30 14.45
C ASP A 206 -22.27 28.89 15.03
N GLY A 207 -22.14 29.72 16.07
CA GLY A 207 -23.26 30.34 16.77
C GLY A 207 -23.97 29.42 17.77
N GLY A 208 -23.58 28.14 17.82
CA GLY A 208 -23.90 27.21 18.90
C GLY A 208 -23.08 27.49 20.16
N ARG A 209 -23.67 27.17 21.31
CA ARG A 209 -23.02 27.26 22.63
C ARG A 209 -23.21 25.94 23.35
N TYR A 210 -22.09 25.36 23.79
CA TYR A 210 -22.03 24.06 24.43
C TYR A 210 -21.38 24.23 25.80
N ASP A 211 -22.18 24.09 26.85
CA ASP A 211 -21.72 24.19 28.23
C ASP A 211 -21.31 22.77 28.71
N PHE A 212 -20.17 22.69 29.39
CA PHE A 212 -19.61 21.49 30.00
C PHE A 212 -19.41 21.69 31.50
N GLU A 213 -19.58 20.62 32.27
CA GLU A 213 -19.26 20.62 33.69
C GLU A 213 -17.76 20.87 33.94
N PRO A 214 -17.37 21.32 35.14
CA PRO A 214 -15.98 21.54 35.50
C PRO A 214 -15.07 20.33 35.23
N TYR A 215 -13.88 20.60 34.71
CA TYR A 215 -12.80 19.62 34.56
C TYR A 215 -11.83 19.69 35.73
N VAL A 216 -11.27 18.54 36.06
CA VAL A 216 -10.13 18.38 36.97
C VAL A 216 -8.89 18.13 36.14
N VAL A 217 -8.00 19.11 36.14
CA VAL A 217 -6.68 19.06 35.50
C VAL A 217 -5.66 18.67 36.56
N GLU A 218 -5.06 17.48 36.42
CA GLU A 218 -4.00 17.00 37.29
C GLU A 218 -2.66 17.03 36.56
N VAL A 219 -1.68 17.74 37.11
CA VAL A 219 -0.30 17.77 36.64
C VAL A 219 0.57 16.97 37.59
N LYS A 220 1.04 15.81 37.14
CA LYS A 220 1.99 14.96 37.87
C LYS A 220 3.39 15.56 37.78
N LEU A 221 3.90 16.12 38.88
CA LEU A 221 5.19 16.83 38.92
C LEU A 221 6.41 15.91 38.77
N ASP A 222 6.25 14.63 39.09
CA ASP A 222 7.31 13.62 38.99
C ASP A 222 7.54 13.12 37.56
N THR A 223 6.47 13.04 36.77
CA THR A 223 6.47 12.52 35.41
C THR A 223 6.26 13.59 34.34
N GLY A 224 5.82 14.79 34.74
CA GLY A 224 5.40 15.86 33.83
C GLY A 224 4.12 15.52 33.05
N LYS A 225 3.41 14.45 33.43
CA LYS A 225 2.15 14.06 32.77
C LYS A 225 1.02 15.00 33.18
N VAL A 226 0.15 15.29 32.24
CA VAL A 226 -1.07 16.08 32.45
C VAL A 226 -2.26 15.17 32.16
N LEU A 227 -3.17 15.08 33.12
CA LEU A 227 -4.39 14.31 33.09
C LEU A 227 -5.57 15.28 33.17
N ILE A 228 -6.63 15.00 32.43
CA ILE A 228 -7.87 15.79 32.47
C ILE A 228 -9.01 14.81 32.66
N SER A 229 -9.80 15.03 33.70
CA SER A 229 -10.97 14.20 34.04
C SER A 229 -12.19 15.06 34.35
N GLY A 230 -13.37 14.47 34.30
CA GLY A 230 -14.64 15.18 34.50
C GLY A 230 -15.11 15.86 33.22
N GLY A 231 -16.28 16.49 33.26
CA GLY A 231 -16.83 17.26 32.13
C GLY A 231 -17.06 16.48 30.83
N THR A 232 -16.93 15.16 30.80
CA THR A 232 -16.96 14.38 29.55
C THR A 232 -18.36 14.10 29.02
N GLU A 233 -19.42 14.25 29.83
CA GLU A 233 -20.79 14.12 29.36
C GLU A 233 -21.65 15.26 29.91
N MET A 234 -22.11 16.15 29.04
CA MET A 234 -23.20 17.07 29.34
C MET A 234 -24.21 17.05 28.20
N ASN A 235 -25.45 16.64 28.50
CA ASN A 235 -26.52 16.43 27.52
C ASN A 235 -26.20 15.40 26.41
N GLY A 236 -25.29 14.45 26.66
CA GLY A 236 -24.90 13.42 25.69
C GLY A 236 -23.79 13.82 24.73
N TYR A 237 -23.16 14.98 24.94
CA TYR A 237 -22.02 15.44 24.15
C TYR A 237 -20.69 15.18 24.86
N ILE A 238 -19.76 14.58 24.14
CA ILE A 238 -18.38 14.34 24.59
C ILE A 238 -17.52 15.51 24.15
N HIS A 239 -16.66 16.02 25.03
CA HIS A 239 -15.80 17.15 24.71
C HIS A 239 -14.84 16.82 23.54
N PRO A 240 -14.61 17.74 22.58
CA PRO A 240 -13.89 17.44 21.34
C PRO A 240 -12.45 16.96 21.51
N HIS A 241 -11.87 17.18 22.68
CA HIS A 241 -10.46 16.95 22.99
C HIS A 241 -10.20 16.02 24.19
N VAL A 242 -11.23 15.69 24.97
CA VAL A 242 -11.10 14.98 26.25
C VAL A 242 -12.03 13.79 26.22
N THR A 243 -11.49 12.60 26.50
CA THR A 243 -12.23 11.34 26.58
C THR A 243 -12.48 10.94 28.02
N ASP A 244 -13.26 9.89 28.24
CA ASP A 244 -13.48 9.31 29.58
C ASP A 244 -12.20 8.72 30.20
N ASP A 245 -11.21 8.37 29.39
CA ASP A 245 -9.87 8.03 29.89
C ASP A 245 -9.05 9.31 30.08
N PRO A 246 -8.73 9.70 31.33
CA PRO A 246 -7.96 10.90 31.59
C PRO A 246 -6.52 10.86 31.08
N ASN A 247 -6.03 9.70 30.64
CA ASN A 247 -4.71 9.56 30.00
C ASN A 247 -4.76 9.80 28.49
N ASN A 248 -5.94 9.74 27.87
CA ASN A 248 -6.09 9.82 26.42
C ASN A 248 -6.68 11.19 26.03
N ILE A 249 -5.80 12.19 25.94
CA ILE A 249 -6.14 13.56 25.57
C ILE A 249 -5.54 13.86 24.20
N CYS A 250 -6.39 14.23 23.25
CA CYS A 250 -5.92 14.64 21.92
C CYS A 250 -5.49 16.11 21.94
N TRP A 251 -4.21 16.34 22.27
CA TRP A 251 -3.64 17.69 22.38
C TRP A 251 -3.47 18.44 21.04
N GLY A 252 -3.70 17.78 19.91
CA GLY A 252 -3.50 18.35 18.58
C GLY A 252 -2.15 19.06 18.43
N ASN A 253 -2.18 20.29 17.90
CA ASN A 253 -0.97 21.08 17.65
C ASN A 253 -0.22 21.55 18.91
N ILE A 254 -0.85 21.57 20.09
CA ILE A 254 -0.21 21.99 21.35
C ILE A 254 0.45 20.83 22.11
N GLY A 255 0.33 19.59 21.63
CA GLY A 255 0.83 18.39 22.32
C GLY A 255 2.33 18.40 22.63
N HIS A 256 3.12 19.16 21.88
CA HIS A 256 4.56 19.33 22.15
C HIS A 256 4.86 20.40 23.23
N LEU A 257 3.95 21.35 23.45
CA LEU A 257 4.11 22.43 24.44
C LEU A 257 3.75 21.95 25.86
N VAL A 258 2.73 21.10 25.98
CA VAL A 258 2.28 20.54 27.27
C VAL A 258 3.41 19.85 28.05
N PRO A 259 4.09 18.82 27.54
CA PRO A 259 5.17 18.14 28.25
C PRO A 259 6.39 19.04 28.46
N ARG A 260 6.61 20.02 27.55
CA ARG A 260 7.69 21.00 27.70
C ARG A 260 7.43 21.92 28.90
N LEU A 261 6.27 22.55 28.99
CA LEU A 261 5.91 23.45 30.10
C LEU A 261 5.86 22.69 31.42
N ALA A 262 5.33 21.46 31.40
CA ALA A 262 5.33 20.57 32.57
C ALA A 262 6.77 20.24 33.03
N GLY A 263 7.66 19.86 32.12
CA GLY A 263 9.07 19.58 32.42
C GLY A 263 9.84 20.82 32.92
N GLU A 264 9.59 21.99 32.34
CA GLU A 264 10.18 23.26 32.78
C GLU A 264 9.63 23.73 34.16
N LEU A 265 8.58 23.07 34.67
CA LEU A 265 7.79 23.46 35.84
C LEU A 265 7.18 24.88 35.70
N ASP A 266 6.86 25.28 34.47
CA ASP A 266 6.07 26.49 34.18
C ASP A 266 4.58 26.16 34.29
N LEU A 267 4.15 25.89 35.52
CA LEU A 267 2.78 25.47 35.82
C LEU A 267 1.75 26.57 35.55
N HIS A 268 2.15 27.84 35.63
CA HIS A 268 1.27 28.95 35.26
C HIS A 268 0.99 28.97 33.76
N GLY A 269 2.04 28.92 32.92
CA GLY A 269 1.88 28.85 31.47
C GLY A 269 1.13 27.60 31.03
N LEU A 270 1.44 26.46 31.64
CA LEU A 270 0.78 25.18 31.37
C LEU A 270 -0.73 25.25 31.65
N LEU A 271 -1.14 25.70 32.83
CA LEU A 271 -2.56 25.78 33.19
C LEU A 271 -3.31 26.81 32.33
N GLN A 272 -2.69 27.92 31.95
CA GLN A 272 -3.30 28.84 30.97
C GLN A 272 -3.51 28.18 29.61
N LEU A 273 -2.51 27.43 29.13
CA LEU A 273 -2.61 26.69 27.87
C LEU A 273 -3.74 25.66 27.92
N VAL A 274 -3.83 24.88 28.99
CA VAL A 274 -4.89 23.88 29.17
C VAL A 274 -6.27 24.53 29.25
N HIS A 275 -6.41 25.63 29.99
CA HIS A 275 -7.67 26.37 30.05
C HIS A 275 -8.12 26.84 28.66
N ASN A 276 -7.23 27.46 27.89
CA ASN A 276 -7.55 27.95 26.55
C ASN A 276 -7.89 26.79 25.60
N PHE A 277 -7.17 25.67 25.74
CA PHE A 277 -7.40 24.46 24.97
C PHE A 277 -8.80 23.88 25.20
N LEU A 278 -9.24 23.79 26.47
CA LEU A 278 -10.59 23.34 26.82
C LEU A 278 -11.67 24.30 26.30
N HIS A 279 -11.36 25.59 26.09
CA HIS A 279 -12.30 26.57 25.52
C HIS A 279 -12.16 26.75 24.01
N SER A 280 -11.42 25.87 23.34
CA SER A 280 -11.19 25.96 21.90
C SER A 280 -11.69 24.71 21.17
N TYR A 281 -12.08 24.92 19.91
CA TYR A 281 -12.40 23.86 18.97
C TYR A 281 -11.70 24.13 17.65
N ASN A 282 -11.14 23.08 17.03
CA ASN A 282 -10.49 23.16 15.72
C ASN A 282 -11.28 22.35 14.69
N SER A 283 -12.09 23.03 13.88
CA SER A 283 -12.89 22.39 12.82
C SER A 283 -12.05 21.82 11.67
N SER A 284 -10.78 22.22 11.52
CA SER A 284 -9.92 21.71 10.44
C SER A 284 -9.37 20.31 10.72
N ASP A 285 -9.30 19.92 12.00
CA ASP A 285 -8.75 18.64 12.44
C ASP A 285 -9.35 18.26 13.81
N PRO A 286 -10.65 17.98 13.88
CA PRO A 286 -11.33 17.70 15.14
C PRO A 286 -11.16 16.23 15.52
N PHE A 287 -10.72 15.96 16.76
CA PHE A 287 -10.71 14.60 17.29
C PHE A 287 -12.14 14.05 17.48
N GLN A 288 -13.08 14.89 17.91
CA GLN A 288 -14.50 14.65 17.71
C GLN A 288 -15.16 15.86 17.03
N LYS A 289 -15.87 15.59 15.93
CA LYS A 289 -16.65 16.57 15.17
C LYS A 289 -17.82 17.08 16.03
N ILE A 290 -17.88 18.39 16.28
CA ILE A 290 -18.99 19.02 17.02
C ILE A 290 -20.30 18.87 16.25
N GLU A 291 -20.22 18.72 14.94
CA GLU A 291 -21.35 18.50 14.04
C GLU A 291 -22.15 17.25 14.43
N LYS A 292 -21.49 16.20 14.97
CA LYS A 292 -22.16 14.99 15.48
C LYS A 292 -23.09 15.25 16.67
N TRP A 293 -23.00 16.44 17.27
CA TRP A 293 -23.88 16.85 18.37
C TRP A 293 -25.24 17.38 17.88
N ASP A 294 -25.39 17.72 16.59
CA ASP A 294 -26.70 18.05 16.03
C ASP A 294 -27.52 16.76 15.84
N PRO A 295 -28.70 16.60 16.46
CA PRO A 295 -29.55 15.42 16.26
C PRO A 295 -30.02 15.22 14.80
N ASN A 296 -29.92 16.27 13.97
CA ASN A 296 -30.23 16.23 12.55
C ASN A 296 -28.99 16.03 11.68
N TRP A 297 -27.81 15.87 12.29
CA TRP A 297 -26.60 15.49 11.56
C TRP A 297 -26.87 14.14 10.91
N VAL A 298 -26.88 14.14 9.58
CA VAL A 298 -26.86 12.93 8.79
C VAL A 298 -25.40 12.71 8.50
N ASP A 299 -24.82 11.60 8.99
CA ASP A 299 -23.48 11.22 8.55
C ASP A 299 -23.51 11.21 7.02
N GLU A 300 -22.72 12.11 6.42
CA GLU A 300 -22.39 11.98 5.00
C GLU A 300 -21.77 10.59 4.91
N SER A 301 -22.49 9.68 4.26
CA SER A 301 -22.25 8.23 4.26
C SER A 301 -20.77 7.88 4.39
N ASP A 302 -20.45 6.94 5.30
CA ASP A 302 -19.11 6.36 5.54
C ASP A 302 -18.32 5.99 4.27
N ASP A 303 -18.98 5.95 3.11
CA ASP A 303 -18.40 5.80 1.78
C ASP A 303 -17.40 6.94 1.39
N ASP A 304 -17.44 8.11 2.03
CA ASP A 304 -16.60 9.27 1.71
C ASP A 304 -15.56 9.64 2.79
N GLU A 305 -15.50 8.93 3.94
CA GLU A 305 -14.40 9.07 4.90
C GLU A 305 -13.30 8.03 4.57
N PRO A 306 -12.17 8.42 3.93
CA PRO A 306 -11.11 7.48 3.55
C PRO A 306 -10.31 6.92 4.75
N TYR A 307 -10.81 7.10 5.97
CA TYR A 307 -10.16 6.76 7.22
C TYR A 307 -11.11 5.92 8.08
N CYS A 308 -10.85 4.62 8.17
CA CYS A 308 -11.40 3.83 9.26
C CYS A 308 -10.83 4.38 10.59
N SER A 309 -11.68 4.65 11.57
CA SER A 309 -11.28 5.18 12.89
C SER A 309 -10.20 4.34 13.60
N TRP A 310 -10.01 3.09 13.18
CA TRP A 310 -8.99 2.18 13.71
C TRP A 310 -7.60 2.38 13.08
N CYS A 311 -7.51 2.87 11.83
CA CYS A 311 -6.23 3.20 11.20
C CYS A 311 -5.50 4.32 11.96
N ASP A 312 -6.25 5.27 12.53
CA ASP A 312 -5.72 6.34 13.36
C ASP A 312 -5.22 5.85 14.74
N ASP A 313 -5.91 4.88 15.35
CA ASP A 313 -5.58 4.39 16.68
C ASP A 313 -4.41 3.38 16.68
N TYR A 314 -4.21 2.61 15.59
CA TYR A 314 -3.23 1.50 15.55
C TYR A 314 -2.13 1.65 14.48
N GLY A 315 -2.16 2.69 13.63
CA GLY A 315 -1.03 3.07 12.78
C GLY A 315 -0.77 2.15 11.59
N HIS A 316 -1.82 1.63 10.97
CA HIS A 316 -1.75 0.84 9.74
C HIS A 316 -1.68 1.76 8.52
N ASP A 317 -1.00 1.35 7.44
CA ASP A 317 -0.87 2.15 6.22
C ASP A 317 -2.22 2.23 5.49
N ILE A 318 -2.53 3.40 4.93
CA ILE A 318 -3.86 3.73 4.39
C ILE A 318 -4.24 2.83 3.20
N SER A 319 -3.23 2.26 2.54
CA SER A 319 -3.41 1.33 1.41
C SER A 319 -3.99 -0.02 1.81
N ASP A 320 -3.95 -0.37 3.11
CA ASP A 320 -4.41 -1.68 3.60
C ASP A 320 -5.84 -1.59 4.17
N CYS A 321 -6.44 -0.39 4.18
CA CYS A 321 -7.77 -0.13 4.76
C CYS A 321 -8.92 -0.77 3.96
N GLU A 322 -8.76 -1.01 2.65
CA GLU A 322 -9.77 -1.68 1.82
C GLU A 322 -10.02 -3.15 2.24
N SER A 323 -9.15 -3.70 3.09
CA SER A 323 -9.15 -5.11 3.55
C SER A 323 -9.31 -5.27 5.07
N CYS A 324 -9.58 -4.19 5.81
CA CYS A 324 -9.70 -4.26 7.27
C CYS A 324 -11.11 -4.71 7.69
N TRP A 325 -11.30 -6.00 7.99
CA TRP A 325 -12.58 -6.57 8.42
C TRP A 325 -12.51 -7.12 9.86
N TRP A 326 -13.47 -6.75 10.71
CA TRP A 326 -13.54 -7.24 12.10
C TRP A 326 -14.09 -8.65 12.12
N CYS A 327 -13.26 -9.62 12.47
CA CYS A 327 -13.75 -10.98 12.62
C CYS A 327 -14.31 -11.20 14.03
N GLU A 328 -15.64 -11.37 14.15
CA GLU A 328 -16.31 -11.64 15.43
C GLU A 328 -15.80 -12.93 16.12
N HIS A 329 -15.40 -13.93 15.34
CA HIS A 329 -14.89 -15.21 15.84
C HIS A 329 -13.43 -15.13 16.31
N CYS A 330 -12.61 -14.41 15.57
CA CYS A 330 -11.20 -14.26 15.85
C CYS A 330 -10.96 -13.10 16.88
N GLN A 331 -11.97 -12.25 17.15
CA GLN A 331 -11.91 -11.03 17.99
C GLN A 331 -10.72 -10.10 17.66
N GLN A 332 -10.31 -10.11 16.39
CA GLN A 332 -9.23 -9.32 15.84
C GLN A 332 -9.56 -8.97 14.39
N TYR A 333 -9.05 -7.84 13.90
CA TYR A 333 -9.04 -7.52 12.48
C TYR A 333 -7.94 -8.37 11.82
N ASP A 334 -8.30 -9.13 10.78
CA ASP A 334 -7.40 -10.07 10.09
C ASP A 334 -7.74 -10.08 8.58
N ASP A 335 -6.82 -10.55 7.75
CA ASP A 335 -6.89 -10.45 6.28
C ASP A 335 -7.82 -11.51 5.65
N HIS A 336 -8.43 -12.37 6.48
CA HIS A 336 -9.30 -13.45 6.05
C HIS A 336 -10.77 -13.02 6.07
N ASP A 337 -11.56 -13.46 5.09
CA ASP A 337 -13.00 -13.24 5.10
C ASP A 337 -13.70 -14.04 6.23
N GLU A 338 -14.99 -13.77 6.43
CA GLU A 338 -15.81 -14.48 7.44
C GLU A 338 -15.92 -15.99 7.17
N ASP A 339 -15.71 -16.41 5.93
CA ASP A 339 -15.80 -17.80 5.49
C ASP A 339 -14.49 -18.58 5.69
N ASP A 340 -13.34 -17.89 5.79
CA ASP A 340 -12.01 -18.47 5.97
C ASP A 340 -11.40 -18.18 7.37
N CYS A 341 -12.14 -17.62 8.36
CA CYS A 341 -11.59 -17.44 9.73
C CYS A 341 -11.25 -18.81 10.35
N PRO A 342 -9.98 -19.07 10.70
CA PRO A 342 -9.54 -20.36 11.25
C PRO A 342 -10.12 -20.66 12.63
N ASN A 343 -10.71 -19.66 13.30
CA ASN A 343 -11.38 -19.79 14.59
C ASN A 343 -12.91 -19.85 14.48
N ARG A 344 -13.48 -19.81 13.27
CA ARG A 344 -14.92 -19.99 13.08
C ARG A 344 -15.32 -21.39 13.57
N PRO A 345 -16.30 -21.51 14.49
CA PRO A 345 -16.85 -22.81 14.86
C PRO A 345 -17.37 -23.49 13.60
N LYS A 346 -16.91 -24.71 13.31
CA LYS A 346 -17.45 -25.54 12.22
C LYS A 346 -18.86 -26.02 12.60
N GLU A 347 -19.82 -25.11 12.64
CA GLU A 347 -21.20 -25.42 12.92
C GLU A 347 -21.87 -25.88 11.62
N GLY A 348 -22.09 -27.19 11.48
CA GLY A 348 -23.06 -27.76 10.54
C GLY A 348 -22.54 -28.79 9.54
N GLU A 349 -21.30 -28.69 9.07
CA GLU A 349 -20.83 -29.60 8.00
C GLU A 349 -20.46 -31.00 8.51
N GLU A 350 -19.88 -31.10 9.71
CA GLU A 350 -19.50 -32.40 10.28
C GLU A 350 -20.72 -33.20 10.81
N GLU A 351 -21.84 -32.54 11.16
CA GLU A 351 -23.09 -33.24 11.53
C GLU A 351 -23.90 -33.70 10.31
N GLU A 352 -23.86 -33.00 9.18
CA GLU A 352 -24.51 -33.48 7.94
C GLU A 352 -23.73 -34.64 7.31
N GLU A 353 -22.39 -34.62 7.31
CA GLU A 353 -21.59 -35.77 6.83
C GLU A 353 -21.75 -37.00 7.73
N ALA A 354 -21.76 -36.83 9.06
CA ALA A 354 -21.97 -37.94 9.99
C ALA A 354 -23.40 -38.54 9.87
N ASN A 355 -24.40 -37.71 9.61
CA ASN A 355 -25.77 -38.18 9.37
C ASN A 355 -25.96 -38.81 7.98
N ALA A 356 -25.18 -38.37 6.98
CA ALA A 356 -25.17 -38.98 5.64
C ALA A 356 -24.50 -40.37 5.64
N GLU A 357 -23.36 -40.55 6.33
CA GLU A 357 -22.74 -41.87 6.49
C GLU A 357 -23.66 -42.85 7.26
N LEU A 358 -24.32 -42.39 8.33
CA LEU A 358 -25.28 -43.22 9.07
C LEU A 358 -26.52 -43.61 8.23
N ALA A 359 -26.90 -42.79 7.26
CA ALA A 359 -28.00 -43.09 6.34
C ALA A 359 -27.60 -44.10 5.24
N GLU A 360 -26.36 -44.05 4.74
CA GLU A 360 -25.84 -45.03 3.77
C GLU A 360 -25.63 -46.42 4.40
N ASP A 361 -25.16 -46.48 5.64
CA ASP A 361 -24.99 -47.74 6.38
C ASP A 361 -26.34 -48.39 6.72
N ALA A 362 -27.38 -47.59 6.99
CA ALA A 362 -28.74 -48.10 7.19
C ALA A 362 -29.38 -48.63 5.90
N ALA A 363 -29.03 -48.07 4.74
CA ALA A 363 -29.56 -48.48 3.44
C ALA A 363 -28.92 -49.77 2.89
N THR A 364 -27.71 -50.11 3.33
CA THR A 364 -27.00 -51.33 2.91
C THR A 364 -27.25 -52.55 3.82
N ALA A 365 -27.89 -52.36 4.98
CA ALA A 365 -28.20 -53.40 5.95
C ALA A 365 -29.63 -53.98 5.86
N GLY A 366 -30.47 -53.50 4.94
CA GLY A 366 -31.81 -54.04 4.63
C GLY A 366 -31.85 -54.78 3.30
#